data_AF-A0A3M2DKQ7-F1
#
_entry.id   AF-A0A3M2DKQ7-F1
#
_cell.length_a   1.000
_cell.length_b   1.000
_cell.length_c   1.000
_cell.angle_alpha   90.00
_cell.angle_beta   90.00
_cell.angle_gamma   90.00
#
_symmetry.space_group_name_H-M   'P 1'
#
loop_
_entity.id
_entity.type
_entity.pdbx_description
1 polymer ?
#
loop_
_entity_poly.entity_id
_entity_poly.type
_entity_poly.pdbx_seq_one_letter_code
_entity_poly.pdbx_strand_id
1 'polypeptide(L)'
;MIARLLLGLVKGAAIGGGVGYGAYAAGLGGGMNWAVYGAVGAIVGLLVGRPVWSHLLDKRSTAVTSIIKAVFGIGVCVGLYALATRVWGGFELAVAGETRNVTDWPFILGAAIGGLYGAWVEADDAPPAERAARGRGG
;
A
#
# COMPACT_ATOMS: atom_id res chain seq x y z
N MET A 1 -13.20 -12.95 -5.22
CA MET A 1 -12.80 -11.58 -5.63
C MET A 1 -12.90 -10.61 -4.46
N ILE A 2 -14.09 -10.37 -3.90
CA ILE A 2 -14.30 -9.44 -2.75
C ILE A 2 -13.43 -9.77 -1.54
N ALA A 3 -13.38 -11.03 -1.09
CA ALA A 3 -12.56 -11.42 0.07
C ALA A 3 -11.05 -11.13 -0.12
N ARG A 4 -10.55 -11.20 -1.36
CA ARG A 4 -9.14 -10.91 -1.68
C ARG A 4 -8.88 -9.41 -1.73
N LEU A 5 -9.82 -8.63 -2.29
CA LEU A 5 -9.77 -7.16 -2.22
C LEU A 5 -9.72 -6.68 -0.76
N LEU A 6 -10.57 -7.24 0.10
CA LEU A 6 -10.56 -6.93 1.54
C LEU A 6 -9.25 -7.35 2.21
N LEU A 7 -8.70 -8.51 1.85
CA LEU A 7 -7.41 -8.95 2.37
C LEU A 7 -6.28 -7.99 1.96
N GLY A 8 -6.23 -7.59 0.68
CA GLY A 8 -5.26 -6.62 0.18
C GLY A 8 -5.41 -5.26 0.85
N LEU A 9 -6.66 -4.83 1.08
CA LEU A 9 -6.97 -3.60 1.79
C LEU A 9 -6.47 -3.63 3.23
N VAL A 10 -6.75 -4.69 3.98
CA VAL A 10 -6.33 -4.82 5.38
C VAL A 10 -4.81 -4.91 5.50
N LYS A 11 -4.14 -5.74 4.66
CA LYS A 11 -2.67 -5.84 4.65
C LYS A 11 -2.02 -4.50 4.29
N GLY A 12 -2.52 -3.88 3.22
CA GLY A 12 -2.04 -2.59 2.75
C GLY A 12 -2.22 -1.50 3.79
N ALA A 13 -3.36 -1.48 4.48
CA ALA A 13 -3.63 -0.53 5.55
C ALA A 13 -2.76 -0.76 6.78
N ALA A 14 -2.53 -2.02 7.17
CA ALA A 14 -1.64 -2.36 8.28
C ALA A 14 -0.19 -1.94 7.99
N ILE A 15 0.32 -2.24 6.79
CA ILE A 15 1.67 -1.85 6.37
C ILE A 15 1.77 -0.33 6.25
N GLY A 16 0.84 0.31 5.55
CA GLY A 16 0.84 1.75 5.35
C GLY A 16 0.69 2.53 6.65
N GLY A 17 -0.17 2.05 7.55
CA GLY A 17 -0.33 2.61 8.89
C GLY A 17 0.90 2.40 9.75
N GLY A 18 1.54 1.22 9.70
CA GLY A 18 2.77 0.93 10.44
C GLY A 18 3.96 1.79 9.98
N VAL A 19 4.16 1.88 8.66
CA VAL A 19 5.21 2.74 8.07
C VAL A 19 4.94 4.22 8.39
N GLY A 20 3.69 4.66 8.24
CA GLY A 20 3.29 6.01 8.59
C GLY A 20 3.43 6.32 10.08
N TYR A 21 3.16 5.35 10.96
CA TYR A 21 3.37 5.51 12.40
C TYR A 21 4.86 5.60 12.74
N GLY A 22 5.70 4.78 12.09
CA GLY A 22 7.15 4.88 12.20
C GLY A 22 7.67 6.26 11.78
N ALA A 23 7.17 6.79 10.66
CA ALA A 23 7.50 8.15 10.20
C ALA A 23 7.04 9.23 11.19
N TYR A 24 5.83 9.08 11.73
CA TYR A 24 5.30 9.97 12.76
C TYR A 24 6.18 9.96 14.03
N ALA A 25 6.52 8.77 14.54
CA ALA A 25 7.36 8.60 15.72
C ALA A 25 8.79 9.12 15.50
N ALA A 26 9.30 9.05 14.27
CA ALA A 26 10.59 9.60 13.88
C ALA A 26 10.56 11.11 13.55
N GLY A 27 9.39 11.76 13.65
CA GLY A 27 9.24 13.19 13.36
C GLY A 27 9.37 13.56 11.87
N LEU A 28 9.20 12.59 10.95
CA LEU A 28 9.40 12.76 9.50
C LEU A 28 8.16 13.34 8.79
N GLY A 29 7.53 14.35 9.40
CA GLY A 29 6.34 15.01 8.87
C GLY A 29 6.63 16.16 7.90
N GLY A 30 5.57 16.70 7.30
CA GLY A 30 5.63 17.90 6.46
C GLY A 30 6.34 17.66 5.12
N GLY A 31 7.49 18.30 4.89
CA GLY A 31 8.21 18.22 3.61
C GLY A 31 8.62 16.80 3.21
N MET A 32 8.77 15.89 4.17
CA MET A 32 9.12 14.49 3.94
C MET A 32 7.94 13.57 3.66
N ASN A 33 6.70 14.07 3.77
CA ASN A 33 5.49 13.28 3.54
C ASN A 33 5.51 12.57 2.17
N TRP A 34 6.03 13.23 1.14
CA TRP A 34 6.23 12.64 -0.19
C TRP A 34 7.08 11.36 -0.16
N ALA A 35 8.19 11.38 0.58
CA ALA A 35 9.06 10.23 0.74
C ALA A 35 8.41 9.14 1.60
N VAL A 36 7.69 9.53 2.66
CA VAL A 36 6.97 8.60 3.54
C VAL A 36 5.91 7.84 2.77
N TYR A 37 5.05 8.53 2.02
CA TYR A 37 3.99 7.90 1.23
C TYR A 37 4.53 7.13 0.02
N GLY A 38 5.65 7.57 -0.57
CA GLY A 38 6.39 6.78 -1.54
C GLY A 38 6.90 5.46 -0.94
N ALA A 39 7.47 5.51 0.27
CA ALA A 39 7.93 4.32 0.98
C ALA A 39 6.77 3.38 1.34
N VAL A 40 5.62 3.91 1.76
CA VAL A 40 4.38 3.12 1.94
C VAL A 40 4.06 2.36 0.66
N GLY A 41 4.00 3.06 -0.48
CA GLY A 41 3.70 2.43 -1.77
C GLY A 41 4.72 1.37 -2.19
N ALA A 42 6.01 1.64 -1.97
CA ALA A 42 7.07 0.68 -2.27
C ALA A 42 6.95 -0.60 -1.45
N ILE A 43 6.78 -0.45 -0.13
CA ILE A 43 6.70 -1.56 0.81
C ILE A 43 5.41 -2.36 0.59
N VAL A 44 4.27 -1.68 0.36
CA VAL A 44 3.00 -2.34 0.03
C VAL A 44 3.11 -3.11 -1.29
N GLY A 45 3.70 -2.52 -2.34
CA GLY A 45 3.89 -3.19 -3.63
C GLY A 45 4.82 -4.38 -3.58
N LEU A 46 5.71 -4.42 -2.59
CA LEU A 46 6.68 -5.50 -2.39
C LEU A 46 6.11 -6.64 -1.52
N LEU A 47 5.22 -6.33 -0.57
CA LEU A 47 4.76 -7.26 0.46
C LEU A 47 3.30 -7.70 0.31
N VAL A 48 2.44 -6.92 -0.34
CA VAL A 48 1.04 -7.29 -0.57
C VAL A 48 0.93 -8.16 -1.83
N GLY A 49 0.01 -9.13 -1.84
CA GLY A 49 -0.08 -10.14 -2.90
C GLY A 49 0.88 -11.31 -2.68
N ARG A 50 1.63 -11.68 -3.72
CA ARG A 50 2.71 -12.69 -3.61
C ARG A 50 4.00 -12.02 -3.13
N PRO A 51 4.46 -12.32 -1.90
CA PRO A 51 5.63 -11.65 -1.33
C PRO A 51 6.92 -12.05 -2.09
N VAL A 52 7.89 -11.14 -2.16
CA VAL A 52 9.20 -11.34 -2.83
C VAL A 52 9.91 -12.64 -2.42
N TRP A 53 9.74 -13.06 -1.17
CA TRP A 53 10.36 -14.29 -0.66
C TRP A 53 9.77 -15.56 -1.29
N SER A 54 8.51 -15.53 -1.73
CA SER A 54 7.93 -16.62 -2.55
C SER A 54 8.51 -16.66 -3.97
N HIS A 55 9.10 -15.55 -4.43
CA HIS A 55 9.68 -15.39 -5.77
C HIS A 55 11.18 -15.60 -5.82
N LEU A 56 11.91 -15.34 -4.73
CA LEU A 56 13.36 -15.59 -4.64
C LEU A 56 13.71 -17.09 -4.69
N LEU A 57 12.77 -17.96 -4.31
CA LEU A 57 12.88 -19.42 -4.46
C LEU A 57 12.59 -19.90 -5.89
N ASP A 58 11.95 -19.09 -6.73
CA ASP A 58 11.63 -19.41 -8.13
C ASP A 58 12.58 -18.63 -9.08
N LYS A 59 13.51 -19.34 -9.75
CA LYS A 59 14.47 -18.76 -10.72
C LYS A 59 13.85 -18.05 -11.94
N ARG A 60 12.52 -17.98 -12.06
CA ARG A 60 11.81 -17.36 -13.19
C ARG A 60 11.33 -15.98 -12.82
N SER A 61 11.79 -14.94 -13.53
CA SER A 61 11.16 -13.65 -13.93
C SER A 61 10.21 -12.88 -12.98
N THR A 62 9.95 -13.34 -11.75
CA THR A 62 8.83 -12.89 -10.92
C THR A 62 9.29 -11.91 -9.85
N ALA A 63 10.58 -11.93 -9.49
CA ALA A 63 11.20 -10.89 -8.67
C ALA A 63 11.16 -9.51 -9.37
N VAL A 64 11.29 -9.48 -10.71
CA VAL A 64 11.15 -8.26 -11.50
C VAL A 64 9.73 -7.69 -11.38
N THR A 65 8.70 -8.54 -11.42
CA THR A 65 7.30 -8.11 -11.23
C THR A 65 7.10 -7.44 -9.88
N SER A 66 7.64 -8.01 -8.79
CA SER A 66 7.54 -7.38 -7.46
C SER A 66 8.30 -6.06 -7.36
N ILE A 67 9.45 -5.93 -8.03
CA ILE A 67 10.20 -4.66 -8.08
C ILE A 67 9.41 -3.61 -8.87
N ILE A 68 8.82 -3.99 -10.01
CA ILE A 68 7.97 -3.11 -10.81
C ILE A 68 6.76 -2.66 -9.97
N LYS A 69 6.11 -3.56 -9.23
CA LYS A 69 5.02 -3.22 -8.30
C LYS A 69 5.48 -2.28 -7.19
N ALA A 70 6.68 -2.43 -6.66
CA ALA A 70 7.21 -1.48 -5.68
C ALA A 70 7.41 -0.08 -6.30
N VAL A 71 8.07 0.02 -7.46
CA VAL A 71 8.31 1.30 -8.15
C VAL A 71 6.99 1.97 -8.56
N PHE A 72 6.05 1.18 -9.11
CA PHE A 72 4.72 1.66 -9.44
C PHE A 72 3.97 2.15 -8.19
N GLY A 73 4.11 1.41 -7.08
CA GLY A 73 3.54 1.79 -5.79
C GLY A 73 4.03 3.13 -5.27
N ILE A 74 5.33 3.43 -5.43
CA ILE A 74 5.87 4.76 -5.12
C ILE A 74 5.09 5.83 -5.87
N GLY A 75 4.96 5.67 -7.19
CA GLY A 75 4.24 6.62 -8.04
C GLY A 75 2.76 6.77 -7.67
N VAL A 76 2.06 5.65 -7.42
CA VAL A 76 0.64 5.66 -7.04
C VAL A 76 0.43 6.34 -5.69
N CYS A 77 1.17 5.96 -4.65
CA CYS A 77 0.96 6.52 -3.31
C CYS A 77 1.41 7.98 -3.21
N VAL A 78 2.50 8.36 -3.91
CA VAL A 78 2.89 9.77 -4.08
C VAL A 78 1.80 10.55 -4.82
N GLY A 79 1.25 9.98 -5.90
CA GLY A 79 0.16 10.60 -6.66
C GLY A 79 -1.12 10.76 -5.83
N LEU A 80 -1.49 9.76 -5.04
CA LEU A 80 -2.64 9.84 -4.13
C LEU A 80 -2.43 10.89 -3.04
N TYR A 81 -1.22 11.01 -2.51
CA TYR A 81 -0.89 12.10 -1.60
C TYR A 81 -0.97 13.48 -2.27
N ALA A 82 -0.47 13.60 -3.50
CA ALA A 82 -0.60 14.83 -4.29
C ALA A 82 -2.06 15.20 -4.54
N LEU A 83 -2.91 14.22 -4.87
CA LEU A 83 -4.34 14.42 -5.05
C LEU A 83 -5.02 14.83 -3.75
N ALA A 84 -4.71 14.17 -2.64
CA ALA A 84 -5.26 14.52 -1.32
C ALA A 84 -4.89 15.95 -0.92
N THR A 85 -3.65 16.37 -1.15
CA THR A 85 -3.18 17.72 -0.79
C THR A 85 -3.62 18.81 -1.75
N ARG A 86 -3.71 18.53 -3.06
CA ARG A 86 -3.96 19.55 -4.09
C ARG A 86 -5.41 19.63 -4.55
N VAL A 87 -6.13 18.52 -4.54
CA VAL A 87 -7.50 18.45 -5.09
C VAL A 87 -8.52 18.45 -3.96
N TRP A 88 -8.28 17.68 -2.90
CA TRP A 88 -9.18 17.65 -1.75
C TRP A 88 -8.92 18.85 -0.82
N GLY A 89 -7.66 19.19 -0.57
CA GLY A 89 -7.30 20.19 0.45
C GLY A 89 -7.38 19.66 1.89
N GLY A 90 -7.82 18.40 2.05
CA GLY A 90 -7.93 17.71 3.32
C GLY A 90 -9.03 18.26 4.24
N PHE A 91 -9.05 17.74 5.46
CA PHE A 91 -9.88 18.24 6.54
C PHE A 91 -9.09 18.13 7.85
N GLU A 92 -9.45 18.95 8.83
CA GLU A 92 -8.82 18.90 10.14
C GLU A 92 -9.33 17.70 10.93
N LEU A 93 -8.39 16.90 11.43
CA LEU A 93 -8.69 15.74 12.24
C LEU A 93 -7.97 15.87 13.58
N ALA A 94 -8.76 15.83 14.65
CA ALA A 94 -8.27 15.84 16.03
C ALA A 94 -8.01 14.42 16.50
N VAL A 95 -6.76 14.09 16.81
CA VAL A 95 -6.34 12.78 17.33
C VAL A 95 -5.44 13.00 18.53
N ALA A 96 -5.74 12.32 19.64
CA ALA A 96 -4.96 12.41 20.88
C ALA A 96 -4.74 13.86 21.39
N GLY A 97 -5.72 14.75 21.18
CA GLY A 97 -5.67 16.15 21.62
C GLY A 97 -4.91 17.09 20.68
N GLU A 98 -4.35 16.59 19.59
CA GLU A 98 -3.71 17.42 18.56
C GLU A 98 -4.59 17.49 17.32
N THR A 99 -4.76 18.69 16.77
CA THR A 99 -5.51 18.91 15.52
C THR A 99 -4.52 19.19 14.40
N ARG A 100 -4.55 18.35 13.37
CA ARG A 100 -3.76 18.51 12.15
C ARG A 100 -4.61 18.16 10.94
N ASN A 101 -4.21 18.61 9.75
CA ASN A 101 -4.83 18.16 8.52
C ASN A 101 -4.63 16.63 8.37
N VAL A 102 -5.65 15.91 7.89
CA VAL A 102 -5.57 14.47 7.60
C VAL A 102 -4.36 14.10 6.73
N THR A 103 -3.92 15.00 5.84
CA THR A 103 -2.75 14.78 4.99
C THR A 103 -1.43 14.76 5.76
N ASP A 104 -1.41 15.35 6.95
CA ASP A 104 -0.25 15.44 7.84
C ASP A 104 -0.28 14.41 8.96
N TRP A 105 -1.25 13.49 8.94
CA TRP A 105 -1.31 12.31 9.78
C TRP A 105 -0.75 11.10 9.01
N PRO A 106 0.56 10.81 9.08
CA PRO A 106 1.20 9.89 8.15
C PRO A 106 0.72 8.45 8.33
N PHE A 107 0.34 8.06 9.55
CA PHE A 107 -0.24 6.73 9.81
C PHE A 107 -1.69 6.61 9.33
N ILE A 108 -2.49 7.68 9.38
CA ILE A 108 -3.90 7.65 8.95
C ILE A 108 -3.97 7.62 7.43
N LEU A 109 -3.34 8.61 6.79
CA LEU A 109 -3.32 8.67 5.34
C LEU A 109 -2.50 7.50 4.76
N GLY A 110 -1.40 7.12 5.42
CA GLY A 110 -0.60 5.95 5.05
C GLY A 110 -1.42 4.67 5.06
N ALA A 111 -2.25 4.45 6.10
CA ALA A 111 -3.17 3.31 6.13
C ALA A 111 -4.22 3.38 5.01
N ALA A 112 -4.78 4.57 4.73
CA ALA A 112 -5.78 4.73 3.69
C ALA A 112 -5.20 4.44 2.29
N ILE A 113 -4.11 5.12 1.90
CA ILE A 113 -3.50 4.95 0.57
C ILE A 113 -2.83 3.59 0.43
N GLY A 114 -2.22 3.08 1.50
CA GLY A 114 -1.62 1.74 1.55
C GLY A 114 -2.68 0.67 1.38
N GLY A 115 -3.84 0.83 2.00
CA GLY A 115 -4.98 -0.06 1.82
C GLY A 115 -5.55 -0.04 0.41
N LEU A 116 -5.72 1.15 -0.18
CA LEU A 116 -6.17 1.27 -1.58
C LEU A 116 -5.20 0.60 -2.56
N TYR A 117 -3.91 0.86 -2.41
CA TYR A 117 -2.89 0.24 -3.27
C TYR A 117 -2.77 -1.27 -3.01
N GLY A 118 -2.81 -1.70 -1.75
CA GLY A 118 -2.76 -3.12 -1.38
C GLY A 118 -3.95 -3.92 -1.92
N ALA A 119 -5.15 -3.34 -1.93
CA ALA A 119 -6.32 -3.95 -2.55
C ALA A 119 -6.10 -4.19 -4.05
N TRP A 120 -5.52 -3.22 -4.75
CA TRP A 120 -5.19 -3.34 -6.17
C TRP A 120 -4.12 -4.41 -6.42
N VAL A 121 -3.03 -4.42 -5.65
CA VAL A 121 -1.94 -5.40 -5.80
C VAL A 121 -2.44 -6.84 -5.59
N GLU A 122 -3.26 -7.07 -4.56
CA GLU A 122 -3.80 -8.41 -4.27
C GLU A 122 -4.84 -8.86 -5.32
N ALA A 123 -5.57 -7.92 -5.92
CA ALA A 123 -6.48 -8.21 -7.03
C ALA A 123 -5.73 -8.60 -8.30
N ASP A 124 -4.62 -7.91 -8.60
CA ASP A 124 -3.74 -8.19 -9.73
C ASP A 124 -3.08 -9.58 -9.62
N ASP A 125 -2.72 -10.03 -8.41
CA ASP A 125 -2.16 -11.37 -8.16
C ASP A 125 -3.20 -12.50 -8.12
N ALA A 126 -4.39 -12.31 -8.68
CA ALA A 126 -5.39 -13.37 -8.78
C ALA A 126 -5.03 -14.42 -9.83
N PRO A 127 -4.97 -15.72 -9.48
CA PRO A 127 -4.81 -16.76 -10.49
C PRO A 127 -6.03 -16.75 -11.44
N PRO A 128 -5.84 -16.99 -12.74
CA PRO A 128 -6.93 -17.09 -13.70
C PRO A 128 -7.93 -18.15 -13.24
N ALA A 129 -9.23 -17.84 -13.32
CA ALA A 129 -10.33 -18.69 -12.86
C ALA A 129 -10.26 -20.15 -13.37
N GLU A 130 -9.61 -20.35 -14.52
CA GLU A 130 -9.43 -21.64 -15.19
C GLU A 130 -8.58 -22.65 -14.40
N ARG A 131 -7.65 -22.20 -13.55
CA ARG A 131 -6.85 -23.09 -12.68
C ARG A 131 -7.61 -23.55 -11.43
N ALA A 132 -8.59 -22.78 -10.95
CA ALA A 132 -9.38 -23.14 -9.77
C ALA A 132 -10.38 -24.27 -10.06
N ALA A 133 -10.86 -24.36 -11.30
CA ALA A 133 -11.73 -25.45 -11.76
C ALA A 133 -10.99 -26.78 -11.91
N ARG A 134 -9.73 -26.76 -12.34
CA ARG A 134 -8.91 -27.98 -12.54
C ARG A 134 -8.40 -28.64 -11.26
N GLY A 135 -8.34 -27.92 -10.13
CA GLY A 135 -7.84 -28.45 -8.86
C GLY A 135 -8.88 -29.15 -7.97
N ARG A 136 -10.17 -29.15 -8.36
CA ARG A 136 -11.26 -29.79 -7.60
C ARG A 136 -11.78 -31.09 -8.24
N GLY A 137 -11.12 -31.55 -9.30
CA GLY A 137 -11.52 -32.74 -10.07
C GLY A 137 -10.44 -33.82 -10.16
N GLY A 138 -9.54 -33.90 -9.18
CA GLY A 138 -8.52 -34.93 -9.06
C GLY A 138 -8.74 -35.76 -7.80
#